data_AF-A0A8J4WT10-F1
#
_entry.id   AF-A0A8J4WT10-F1
#
_cell.length_a   1.000
_cell.length_b   1.000
_cell.length_c   1.000
_cell.angle_alpha   90.00
_cell.angle_beta   90.00
_cell.angle_gamma   90.00
#
_symmetry.space_group_name_H-M   'P 1'
#
loop_
_entity.id
_entity.type
_entity.pdbx_description
1 polymer ?
#
loop_
_entity_poly.entity_id
_entity_poly.type
_entity_poly.pdbx_seq_one_letter_code
_entity_poly.pdbx_strand_id
1 'polypeptide(L)'
;MDIFKTSKNFKGQDFHQLKKQQLARGVKFVDDEFPLNAVNFPGFESSCLEFKRPPELVDYPCLQSADEYFSLKKGFIENLNILLAFASLKYCSKLWSKVFVDHSSQDWNKNYPDEHPGIFHVRIWQDGSFFDVTIDDRLPCHDGKLLST
;
A
#
# COMPACT_ATOMS: atom_id res chain seq x y z
N MET A 1 -22.17 15.48 12.56
CA MET A 1 -20.71 15.33 12.78
C MET A 1 -20.16 14.56 11.60
N ASP A 2 -19.22 15.15 10.86
CA ASP A 2 -18.57 14.48 9.75
C ASP A 2 -17.43 13.64 10.32
N ILE A 3 -17.74 12.40 10.73
CA ILE A 3 -16.84 11.45 11.39
C ILE A 3 -15.56 11.16 10.57
N PHE A 4 -15.49 11.64 9.33
CA PHE A 4 -14.42 11.43 8.37
C PHE A 4 -13.49 12.64 8.18
N LYS A 5 -13.65 13.73 8.94
CA LYS A 5 -12.85 14.97 8.73
C LYS A 5 -11.44 14.93 9.32
N THR A 6 -11.20 14.13 10.34
CA THR A 6 -9.94 14.12 11.09
C THR A 6 -9.37 12.71 11.17
N SER A 7 -8.15 12.51 10.66
CA SER A 7 -7.35 11.31 10.90
C SER A 7 -6.24 11.61 11.91
N LYS A 8 -5.78 10.56 12.60
CA LYS A 8 -4.60 10.60 13.48
C LYS A 8 -3.46 9.85 12.79
N ASN A 9 -2.27 10.40 12.77
CA ASN A 9 -1.11 9.70 12.23
C ASN A 9 -0.84 8.44 13.06
N PHE A 10 -0.87 7.27 12.42
CA PHE A 10 -0.52 6.02 13.07
C PHE A 10 0.97 6.03 13.41
N LYS A 11 1.31 5.63 14.64
CA LYS A 11 2.68 5.69 15.19
C LYS A 11 3.38 7.05 15.04
N GLY A 12 2.63 8.13 14.86
CA GLY A 12 3.18 9.48 14.66
C GLY A 12 3.86 9.71 13.30
N GLN A 13 3.71 8.80 12.33
CA GLN A 13 4.28 8.95 10.99
C GLN A 13 3.44 9.91 10.15
N ASP A 14 4.04 11.04 9.73
CA ASP A 14 3.41 11.99 8.81
C ASP A 14 3.84 11.70 7.37
N PHE A 15 2.91 11.21 6.56
CA PHE A 15 3.13 10.85 5.16
C PHE A 15 3.75 11.99 4.34
N HIS A 16 3.19 13.20 4.43
CA HIS A 16 3.62 14.32 3.58
C HIS A 16 5.03 14.79 3.95
N GLN A 17 5.34 14.83 5.24
CA GLN A 17 6.67 15.16 5.73
C GLN A 17 7.70 14.11 5.30
N LEU A 18 7.40 12.83 5.52
CA LEU A 18 8.29 11.71 5.17
C LEU A 18 8.51 11.65 3.65
N LYS A 19 7.45 11.75 2.85
CA LYS A 19 7.54 11.80 1.38
C LYS A 19 8.46 12.92 0.90
N LYS A 20 8.31 14.12 1.45
CA LYS A 20 9.17 15.27 1.11
C LYS A 20 10.63 15.02 1.46
N GLN A 21 10.90 14.43 2.62
CA GLN A 21 12.27 14.09 3.04
C GLN A 21 12.91 13.06 2.11
N GLN A 22 12.17 12.03 1.71
CA GLN A 22 12.69 10.96 0.85
C GLN A 22 12.94 11.43 -0.58
N LEU A 23 12.04 12.26 -1.12
CA LEU A 23 12.26 12.93 -2.41
C LEU A 23 13.50 13.84 -2.36
N ALA A 24 13.70 14.62 -1.29
CA ALA A 24 14.86 15.50 -1.15
C ALA A 24 16.18 14.73 -1.03
N ARG A 25 16.15 13.55 -0.40
CA ARG A 25 17.33 12.68 -0.21
C ARG A 25 17.61 11.80 -1.43
N GLY A 26 16.64 11.61 -2.33
CA GLY A 26 16.74 10.68 -3.45
C GLY A 26 16.82 9.21 -3.02
N VAL A 27 16.26 8.87 -1.85
CA VAL A 27 16.24 7.49 -1.33
C VAL A 27 14.82 7.00 -1.16
N LYS A 28 14.61 5.69 -1.34
CA LYS A 28 13.29 5.09 -1.12
C LYS A 28 12.97 5.01 0.37
N PHE A 29 11.70 5.17 0.73
CA PHE A 29 11.21 4.98 2.08
C PHE A 29 11.31 3.52 2.52
N VAL A 30 11.64 3.36 3.79
CA VAL A 30 11.70 2.09 4.51
C VAL A 30 10.94 2.34 5.80
N ASP A 31 9.90 1.57 6.02
CA ASP A 31 9.08 1.69 7.23
C ASP A 31 9.73 0.95 8.40
N ASP A 32 10.23 1.72 9.37
CA ASP A 32 10.82 1.18 10.60
C ASP A 32 9.76 0.71 11.61
N GLU A 33 8.51 1.20 11.50
CA GLU A 33 7.39 0.79 12.37
C GLU A 33 6.73 -0.52 11.93
N PHE A 34 6.99 -0.94 10.69
CA PHE A 34 6.53 -2.21 10.12
C PHE A 34 7.69 -2.95 9.43
N PRO A 35 8.65 -3.48 10.22
CA PRO A 35 9.82 -4.14 9.66
C PRO A 35 9.45 -5.49 9.05
N LEU A 36 10.22 -5.93 8.04
CA LEU A 36 9.92 -7.13 7.25
C LEU A 36 9.83 -8.42 8.09
N ASN A 37 10.57 -8.49 9.20
CA ASN A 37 10.54 -9.62 10.14
C ASN A 37 9.28 -9.65 11.02
N ALA A 38 8.50 -8.57 11.08
CA ALA A 38 7.19 -8.56 11.73
C ALA A 38 6.12 -9.27 10.88
N VAL A 39 6.39 -9.50 9.59
CA VAL A 39 5.46 -10.14 8.67
C VAL A 39 5.63 -11.65 8.74
N ASN A 40 4.54 -12.35 9.09
CA ASN A 40 4.49 -13.81 9.12
C ASN A 40 3.41 -14.30 8.15
N PHE A 41 3.79 -15.20 7.24
CA PHE A 41 2.90 -15.82 6.28
C PHE A 41 2.71 -17.30 6.61
N PRO A 42 1.51 -17.71 7.08
CA PRO A 42 1.24 -19.11 7.35
C PRO A 42 1.54 -19.99 6.13
N GLY A 43 2.32 -21.05 6.33
CA GLY A 43 2.72 -21.96 5.26
C GLY A 43 4.01 -21.59 4.52
N PHE A 44 4.66 -20.47 4.86
CA PHE A 44 5.98 -20.10 4.34
C PHE A 44 7.01 -19.95 5.46
N GLU A 45 8.19 -20.52 5.25
CA GLU A 45 9.34 -20.19 6.09
C GLU A 45 9.86 -18.79 5.73
N SER A 46 10.31 -18.02 6.74
CA SER A 46 10.83 -16.67 6.52
C SER A 46 12.02 -16.63 5.55
N SER A 47 12.78 -17.72 5.44
CA SER A 47 13.89 -17.90 4.49
C SER A 47 13.44 -17.94 3.03
N CYS A 48 12.19 -18.31 2.77
CA CYS A 48 11.60 -18.41 1.44
C CYS A 48 10.91 -17.11 0.98
N LEU A 49 10.84 -16.11 1.85
CA LEU A 49 10.18 -14.84 1.58
C LEU A 49 11.17 -13.82 1.02
N GLU A 50 10.87 -13.32 -0.17
CA GLU A 50 11.52 -12.16 -0.75
C GLU A 50 10.63 -10.93 -0.57
N PHE A 51 11.21 -9.76 -0.31
CA PHE A 51 10.47 -8.51 -0.29
C PHE A 51 10.96 -7.61 -1.41
N LYS A 52 10.09 -7.38 -2.39
CA LYS A 52 10.41 -6.64 -3.62
C LYS A 52 9.49 -5.44 -3.78
N ARG A 53 9.99 -4.37 -4.38
CA ARG A 53 9.19 -3.20 -4.75
C ARG A 53 8.52 -3.43 -6.12
N PRO A 54 7.43 -2.71 -6.44
CA PRO A 54 6.73 -2.89 -7.72
C PRO A 54 7.62 -2.72 -8.97
N PRO A 55 8.57 -1.75 -9.05
CA PRO A 55 9.48 -1.66 -10.19
C PRO A 55 10.40 -2.87 -10.39
N GLU A 56 10.59 -3.72 -9.36
CA GLU A 56 11.38 -4.95 -9.46
C GLU A 56 10.55 -6.13 -9.96
N LEU A 57 9.23 -5.99 -10.02
CA LEU A 57 8.28 -7.03 -10.40
C LEU A 57 7.68 -6.80 -11.79
N VAL A 58 7.47 -5.54 -12.17
CA VAL A 58 6.82 -5.14 -13.42
C VAL A 58 7.46 -3.87 -13.99
N ASP A 59 7.48 -3.75 -15.32
CA ASP A 59 8.11 -2.60 -16.01
C ASP A 59 7.37 -1.27 -15.77
N TYR A 60 6.03 -1.33 -15.67
CA TYR A 60 5.16 -0.16 -15.53
C TYR A 60 4.26 -0.30 -14.30
N PRO A 61 4.82 -0.10 -13.09
CA PRO A 61 4.03 -0.15 -11.87
C PRO A 61 2.99 0.97 -11.87
N CYS A 62 1.81 0.68 -11.36
CA CYS A 62 0.75 1.65 -11.15
C CYS A 62 -0.05 1.27 -9.90
N LEU A 63 -0.55 2.27 -9.18
CA LEU A 63 -1.45 2.07 -8.05
C LEU A 63 -2.88 1.81 -8.54
N GLN A 64 -3.28 2.46 -9.63
CA GLN A 64 -4.59 2.26 -10.26
C GLN A 64 -4.47 2.17 -11.78
N SER A 65 -4.77 0.97 -12.31
CA SER A 65 -4.93 0.79 -13.77
C SER A 65 -6.31 1.27 -14.23
N ALA A 66 -6.35 1.92 -15.40
CA ALA A 66 -7.56 2.44 -16.01
C ALA A 66 -8.48 1.33 -16.57
N ASP A 67 -7.92 0.17 -16.90
CA ASP A 67 -8.57 -0.79 -17.80
C ASP A 67 -9.18 -2.02 -17.11
N GLU A 68 -9.04 -2.18 -15.80
CA GLU A 68 -9.59 -3.35 -15.11
C GLU A 68 -10.43 -2.95 -13.90
N TYR A 69 -11.75 -2.92 -14.14
CA TYR A 69 -12.76 -2.85 -13.07
C TYR A 69 -12.58 -4.00 -12.04
N PHE A 70 -11.86 -5.08 -12.41
CA PHE A 70 -11.64 -6.29 -11.60
C PHE A 70 -10.23 -6.94 -11.76
N SER A 71 -9.14 -6.17 -11.69
CA SER A 71 -7.77 -6.73 -11.72
C SER A 71 -7.31 -7.40 -10.43
N LEU A 72 -8.21 -7.67 -9.48
CA LEU A 72 -7.83 -8.35 -8.24
C LEU A 72 -7.64 -9.83 -8.53
N LYS A 73 -6.37 -10.21 -8.69
CA LYS A 73 -5.96 -11.60 -8.89
C LYS A 73 -5.65 -12.23 -7.55
N LYS A 74 -6.14 -13.45 -7.35
CA LYS A 74 -5.85 -14.26 -6.18
C LYS A 74 -4.33 -14.41 -6.00
N GLY A 75 -3.80 -13.98 -4.86
CA GLY A 75 -2.45 -14.32 -4.42
C GLY A 75 -2.34 -15.77 -3.95
N PHE A 76 -1.14 -16.21 -3.57
CA PHE A 76 -0.94 -17.56 -3.01
C PHE A 76 -1.68 -17.75 -1.67
N ILE A 77 -1.71 -16.71 -0.86
CA ILE A 77 -2.37 -16.67 0.46
C ILE A 77 -3.70 -15.97 0.30
N GLU A 78 -4.75 -16.75 0.49
CA GLU A 78 -6.11 -16.32 0.24
C GLU A 78 -6.75 -15.78 1.51
N ASN A 79 -7.05 -14.48 1.50
CA ASN A 79 -8.00 -13.90 2.43
C ASN A 79 -9.19 -13.35 1.66
N LEU A 80 -10.18 -14.21 1.42
CA LEU A 80 -11.38 -13.86 0.67
C LEU A 80 -12.14 -12.69 1.30
N ASN A 81 -12.09 -12.54 2.62
CA ASN A 81 -12.75 -11.42 3.31
C ASN A 81 -12.13 -10.08 2.94
N ILE A 82 -10.79 -10.01 2.84
CA ILE A 82 -10.10 -8.79 2.40
C ILE A 82 -10.45 -8.50 0.93
N LEU A 83 -10.39 -9.51 0.06
CA LEU A 83 -10.74 -9.35 -1.35
C LEU A 83 -12.17 -8.80 -1.53
N LEU A 84 -13.15 -9.39 -0.85
CA LEU A 84 -14.54 -8.97 -0.90
C LEU A 84 -14.75 -7.56 -0.31
N ALA A 85 -14.04 -7.23 0.77
CA ALA A 85 -14.09 -5.89 1.37
C ALA A 85 -13.55 -4.82 0.40
N PHE A 86 -12.41 -5.07 -0.24
CA PHE A 86 -11.83 -4.16 -1.23
C PHE A 86 -12.72 -4.00 -2.47
N ALA A 87 -13.27 -5.11 -2.98
CA ALA A 87 -14.22 -5.06 -4.09
C ALA A 87 -15.45 -4.20 -3.73
N SER A 88 -16.05 -4.45 -2.57
CA SER A 88 -17.20 -3.69 -2.06
C SER A 88 -16.88 -2.20 -1.87
N LEU A 89 -15.68 -1.90 -1.36
CA LEU A 89 -15.23 -0.53 -1.14
C LEU A 89 -15.06 0.21 -2.47
N LYS A 90 -14.50 -0.45 -3.50
CA LYS A 90 -14.30 0.12 -4.84
C LYS A 90 -15.64 0.45 -5.53
N TYR A 91 -16.70 -0.32 -5.26
CA TYR A 91 -18.06 -0.02 -5.71
C TYR A 91 -18.67 1.25 -5.06
N CYS A 92 -18.16 1.69 -3.91
CA CYS A 92 -18.63 2.89 -3.23
C CYS A 92 -17.58 3.99 -3.29
N SER A 93 -17.58 4.79 -4.37
CA SER A 93 -16.61 5.87 -4.59
C SER A 93 -16.49 6.85 -3.39
N LYS A 94 -17.60 7.09 -2.70
CA LYS A 94 -17.65 7.92 -1.48
C LYS A 94 -16.82 7.34 -0.35
N LEU A 95 -16.81 6.02 -0.15
CA LEU A 95 -16.01 5.36 0.88
C LEU A 95 -14.59 5.09 0.40
N TRP A 96 -14.42 4.73 -0.87
CA TRP A 96 -13.11 4.56 -1.51
C TRP A 96 -12.22 5.78 -1.30
N SER A 97 -12.73 6.98 -1.61
CA SER A 97 -12.00 8.24 -1.42
C SER A 97 -11.75 8.61 0.05
N LYS A 98 -12.36 7.93 1.03
CA LYS A 98 -12.05 8.11 2.46
C LYS A 98 -10.91 7.23 2.93
N VAL A 99 -10.73 6.06 2.31
CA VAL A 99 -9.66 5.10 2.62
C VAL A 99 -8.41 5.38 1.77
N PHE A 100 -8.59 5.49 0.44
CA PHE A 100 -7.53 5.78 -0.54
C PHE A 100 -7.51 7.28 -0.87
N VAL A 101 -7.02 8.04 0.10
CA VAL A 101 -6.85 9.49 -0.02
C VAL A 101 -5.68 9.84 -0.93
N ASP A 102 -5.81 10.93 -1.68
CA ASP A 102 -4.76 11.48 -2.55
C ASP A 102 -4.09 10.46 -3.49
N HIS A 103 -4.78 9.37 -3.84
CA HIS A 103 -4.23 8.20 -4.54
C HIS A 103 -3.51 8.57 -5.84
N SER A 104 -4.02 9.55 -6.61
CA SER A 104 -3.36 10.01 -7.84
C SER A 104 -1.99 10.64 -7.58
N SER A 105 -1.79 11.28 -6.43
CA SER A 105 -0.50 11.85 -6.02
C SER A 105 0.49 10.80 -5.52
N GLN A 106 -0.01 9.61 -5.19
CA GLN A 106 0.78 8.46 -4.73
C GLN A 106 1.16 7.51 -5.87
N ASP A 107 0.65 7.73 -7.09
CA ASP A 107 0.93 6.83 -8.21
C ASP A 107 2.35 7.05 -8.79
N TRP A 108 2.84 6.05 -9.53
CA TRP A 108 4.10 6.14 -10.24
C TRP A 108 3.99 7.08 -11.45
N ASN A 109 5.07 7.81 -11.72
CA ASN A 109 5.21 8.50 -13.00
C ASN A 109 5.54 7.48 -14.09
N LYS A 110 4.67 7.36 -15.11
CA LYS A 110 4.86 6.39 -16.21
C LYS A 110 6.20 6.50 -16.92
N ASN A 111 6.76 7.71 -17.00
CA ASN A 111 8.04 7.95 -17.67
C ASN A 111 9.24 7.79 -16.73
N TYR A 112 9.01 7.92 -15.41
CA TYR A 112 10.06 7.92 -14.39
C TYR A 112 9.61 7.11 -13.15
N PRO A 113 9.34 5.80 -13.28
CA PRO A 113 8.85 4.99 -12.17
C PRO A 113 9.86 4.92 -11.01
N ASP A 114 11.15 5.02 -11.32
CA ASP A 114 12.23 5.04 -10.32
C ASP A 114 12.28 6.32 -9.47
N GLU A 115 11.58 7.39 -9.85
CA GLU A 115 11.46 8.60 -9.02
C GLU A 115 10.45 8.44 -7.88
N HIS A 116 9.61 7.39 -7.91
CA HIS A 116 8.62 7.16 -6.86
C HIS A 116 9.31 6.94 -5.51
N PRO A 117 9.00 7.68 -4.44
CA PRO A 117 9.73 7.61 -3.17
C PRO A 117 9.50 6.31 -2.38
N GLY A 118 8.68 5.39 -2.89
CA GLY A 118 8.41 4.08 -2.28
C GLY A 118 7.65 4.17 -0.96
N ILE A 119 6.78 5.18 -0.85
CA ILE A 119 5.97 5.48 0.34
C ILE A 119 4.52 5.69 -0.08
N PHE A 120 3.60 5.12 0.68
CA PHE A 120 2.17 5.21 0.51
C PHE A 120 1.50 5.56 1.83
N HIS A 121 0.26 6.04 1.77
CA HIS A 121 -0.60 6.11 2.93
C HIS A 121 -2.05 5.81 2.61
N VAL A 122 -2.73 5.21 3.58
CA VAL A 122 -4.15 4.87 3.55
C VAL A 122 -4.79 5.20 4.89
N ARG A 123 -6.10 5.43 4.89
CA ARG A 123 -6.85 5.67 6.11
C ARG A 123 -7.63 4.43 6.53
N ILE A 124 -7.36 3.95 7.73
CA ILE A 124 -8.05 2.81 8.33
C ILE A 124 -8.94 3.32 9.46
N TRP A 125 -10.20 2.88 9.49
CA TRP A 125 -11.09 3.13 10.61
C TRP A 125 -10.91 2.04 11.67
N GLN A 126 -10.64 2.44 12.91
CA GLN A 126 -10.53 1.54 14.04
C GLN A 126 -11.01 2.25 15.30
N ASP A 127 -11.88 1.59 16.08
CA ASP A 127 -12.36 2.05 17.39
C ASP A 127 -12.85 3.51 17.40
N GLY A 128 -13.64 3.87 16.39
CA GLY A 128 -14.24 5.21 16.28
C GLY A 128 -13.30 6.30 15.78
N SER A 129 -12.05 5.98 15.43
CA SER A 129 -11.07 6.93 14.88
C SER A 129 -10.58 6.50 13.49
N PHE A 130 -10.26 7.47 12.64
CA PHE A 130 -9.45 7.21 11.45
C PHE A 130 -7.98 7.35 11.78
N PHE A 131 -7.20 6.36 11.35
CA PHE A 131 -5.75 6.36 11.43
C PHE A 131 -5.18 6.52 10.02
N ASP A 132 -4.30 7.51 9.87
CA ASP A 132 -3.51 7.72 8.66
C ASP A 132 -2.27 6.84 8.77
N VAL A 133 -2.25 5.75 8.00
CA VAL A 133 -1.22 4.71 8.08
C VAL A 133 -0.27 4.90 6.91
N THR A 134 0.99 5.24 7.23
CA THR A 134 2.07 5.36 6.27
C THR A 134 2.78 4.02 6.16
N ILE A 135 3.05 3.54 4.95
CA ILE A 135 3.76 2.29 4.68
C ILE A 135 4.74 2.47 3.52
N ASP A 136 5.76 1.61 3.44
CA ASP A 136 6.53 1.48 2.20
C ASP A 136 5.88 0.52 1.20
N ASP A 137 6.48 0.41 0.02
CA ASP A 137 5.95 -0.37 -1.10
C ASP A 137 6.59 -1.76 -1.25
N ARG A 138 7.29 -2.27 -0.24
CA ARG A 138 7.88 -3.61 -0.29
C ARG A 138 6.77 -4.66 -0.13
N LEU A 139 6.64 -5.51 -1.15
CA LEU A 139 5.64 -6.56 -1.20
C LEU A 139 6.28 -7.94 -1.00
N PRO A 140 5.62 -8.81 -0.22
CA PRO A 140 6.10 -10.16 0.02
C PRO A 140 5.88 -11.05 -1.21
N CYS A 141 6.95 -11.71 -1.62
CA CYS A 141 7.05 -12.49 -2.83
C CYS A 141 7.67 -13.86 -2.55
N HIS A 142 7.35 -14.83 -3.41
CA HIS A 142 8.01 -16.13 -3.50
C HIS A 142 8.14 -16.51 -4.97
N ASP A 143 9.35 -16.90 -5.39
CA ASP A 143 9.67 -17.20 -6.80
C ASP A 143 9.23 -16.10 -7.78
N GLY A 144 9.44 -14.84 -7.40
CA GLY A 144 9.05 -13.67 -8.20
C GLY A 144 7.54 -13.41 -8.31
N LYS A 145 6.71 -14.09 -7.52
CA LYS A 145 5.25 -13.89 -7.49
C LYS A 145 4.80 -13.34 -6.15
N LEU A 146 3.81 -12.44 -6.17
CA LEU A 146 3.19 -11.89 -4.96
C LEU A 146 2.50 -13.00 -4.16
N LEU A 147 2.70 -12.98 -2.84
CA LEU A 147 2.09 -13.95 -1.93
C LEU A 147 0.67 -13.58 -1.54
N SER A 148 0.35 -12.30 -1.38
CA SER A 148 -1.01 -11.84 -1.08
C SER A 148 -1.71 -11.33 -2.33
N THR A 149 -3.04 -11.33 -2.26
CA THR A 149 -3.92 -10.59 -3.16
C THR A 149 -3.79 -9.09 -2.91
#